data_AF-A0A2V7QQP1-F1
#
_entry.id   AF-A0A2V7QQP1-F1
#
_cell.length_a   1.000
_cell.length_b   1.000
_cell.length_c   1.000
_cell.angle_alpha   90.00
_cell.angle_beta   90.00
_cell.angle_gamma   90.00
#
_symmetry.space_group_name_H-M   'P 1'
#
loop_
_entity.id
_entity.type
_entity.pdbx_description
1 polymer ?
#
loop_
_entity_poly.entity_id
_entity_poly.type
_entity_poly.pdbx_seq_one_letter_code
_entity_poly.pdbx_strand_id
1 'polypeptide(L)'
;MTTGPRFQYRPPDFAAPPLAGAPDARFEPAPADGVLPDRFFSTTNLPTYVRAGGAWRRPRLPRMDCVIVLHAGGDLVVTEPRRVRKGQLVAVGTEEDGREGIFVHTEGFLGGAHSANEFGFMQTEVSREKPVDYAVLAQLLGEEKRRSGKILWVVGPALVHARAREDMIWFIQNGYVQAFLGGNAVAVHDLEAAIFGTTLGMTSSGQGVEGGHALHMRAINQVRRVGGIAAAVRQGLVTTGIMHALVTHQVPFVLAGSIRDDGPLPEVLSDTLAAQDAMRERTAQATFAVFVATALHAIAVGNMLPAFVDSSRPEELRPLTTICVDQTEFVVNKLRDRGTHQAYGVVTNAQDFMHVLRFYVERWEQAQAPATVLR
;
A
#
# COMPACT_ATOMS: atom_id res chain seq x y z
N MET A 1 13.77 -8.88 -25.38
CA MET A 1 14.32 -9.83 -24.39
C MET A 1 13.40 -9.79 -23.19
N THR A 2 12.59 -10.82 -22.98
CA THR A 2 11.73 -10.95 -21.80
C THR A 2 12.61 -11.12 -20.57
N THR A 3 12.92 -10.03 -19.88
CA THR A 3 13.51 -10.11 -18.56
C THR A 3 12.50 -10.81 -17.67
N GLY A 4 12.83 -12.03 -17.22
CA GLY A 4 12.04 -12.75 -16.22
C GLY A 4 11.85 -11.89 -14.95
N PRO A 5 10.96 -12.29 -14.03
CA PRO A 5 10.74 -11.53 -12.80
C PRO A 5 12.08 -11.31 -12.10
N ARG A 6 12.42 -10.03 -11.86
CA ARG A 6 13.69 -9.59 -11.27
C ARG A 6 13.97 -10.20 -9.89
N PHE A 7 12.95 -10.78 -9.27
CA PHE A 7 12.95 -11.34 -7.94
C PHE A 7 12.16 -12.65 -7.95
N GLN A 8 12.87 -13.79 -7.90
CA GLN A 8 12.27 -15.09 -7.65
C GLN A 8 12.51 -15.43 -6.18
N TYR A 9 11.43 -15.73 -5.44
CA TYR A 9 11.58 -16.11 -4.04
C TYR A 9 12.30 -17.45 -3.93
N ARG A 10 13.34 -17.51 -3.09
CA ARG A 10 14.02 -18.76 -2.74
C ARG A 10 13.52 -19.20 -1.37
N PRO A 11 12.67 -20.24 -1.25
CA PRO A 11 12.22 -20.69 0.05
C PRO A 11 13.40 -21.23 0.89
N PRO A 12 13.33 -21.12 2.22
CA PRO A 12 14.35 -21.72 3.08
C PRO A 12 14.26 -23.25 3.05
N ASP A 13 15.41 -23.90 3.19
CA ASP A 13 15.48 -25.36 3.33
C ASP A 13 15.30 -25.74 4.80
N PHE A 14 14.07 -26.06 5.19
CA PHE A 14 13.74 -26.49 6.54
C PHE A 14 14.29 -27.87 6.92
N ALA A 15 14.78 -28.66 5.95
CA ALA A 15 15.40 -29.96 6.18
C ALA A 15 16.92 -29.87 6.36
N ALA A 16 17.52 -28.73 6.07
CA ALA A 16 18.93 -28.47 6.32
C ALA A 16 19.18 -27.87 7.72
N PRO A 17 20.36 -28.13 8.34
CA PRO A 17 20.82 -27.37 9.48
C PRO A 17 20.99 -25.86 9.15
N PRO A 18 20.71 -24.94 10.09
CA PRO A 18 20.28 -25.21 11.47
C PRO A 18 18.77 -25.48 11.64
N LEU A 19 17.95 -25.24 10.61
CA LEU A 19 16.48 -25.23 10.72
C LEU A 19 15.86 -26.61 11.02
N ALA A 20 16.46 -27.70 10.52
CA ALA A 20 15.98 -29.05 10.76
C ALA A 20 15.98 -29.43 12.25
N GLY A 21 17.01 -29.00 12.99
CA GLY A 21 17.21 -29.28 14.41
C GLY A 21 16.68 -28.20 15.36
N ALA A 22 16.08 -27.13 14.84
CA ALA A 22 15.58 -26.01 15.64
C ALA A 22 14.49 -26.44 16.64
N PRO A 23 14.41 -25.85 17.85
CA PRO A 23 13.31 -26.12 18.76
C PRO A 23 11.99 -25.51 18.25
N ASP A 24 10.87 -25.96 18.81
CA ASP A 24 9.60 -25.23 18.68
C ASP A 24 9.71 -23.88 19.41
N ALA A 25 9.06 -22.86 18.86
CA ALA A 25 9.00 -21.53 19.45
C ALA A 25 8.33 -21.56 20.82
N ARG A 26 8.83 -20.72 21.73
CA ARG A 26 8.23 -20.52 23.05
C ARG A 26 7.10 -19.50 22.94
N PHE A 27 6.04 -19.73 23.71
CA PHE A 27 4.93 -18.79 23.82
C PHE A 27 4.61 -18.53 25.29
N GLU A 28 4.38 -17.26 25.62
CA GLU A 28 4.08 -16.83 26.98
C GLU A 28 2.77 -16.03 27.02
N PRO A 29 1.96 -16.17 28.07
CA PRO A 29 0.68 -15.45 28.16
C PRO A 29 0.92 -13.95 28.34
N ALA A 30 0.17 -13.13 27.60
CA ALA A 30 0.17 -11.70 27.78
C ALA A 30 -0.30 -11.32 29.21
N PRO A 31 0.44 -10.49 29.96
CA PRO A 31 0.13 -10.20 31.37
C PRO A 31 -1.15 -9.36 31.55
N ALA A 32 -1.47 -8.51 30.57
CA ALA A 32 -2.67 -7.68 30.55
C ALA A 32 -3.06 -7.31 29.10
N ASP A 33 -4.25 -6.74 28.93
CA ASP A 33 -4.68 -6.20 27.64
C ASP A 33 -3.72 -5.12 27.15
N GLY A 34 -3.23 -5.26 25.92
CA GLY A 34 -2.27 -4.34 25.33
C GLY A 34 -0.84 -4.44 25.87
N VAL A 35 -0.54 -5.39 26.77
CA VAL A 35 0.79 -5.57 27.37
C VAL A 35 1.42 -6.87 26.89
N LEU A 36 2.67 -6.79 26.46
CA LEU A 36 3.44 -7.91 25.89
C LEU A 36 4.40 -8.50 26.93
N PRO A 37 4.76 -9.80 26.85
CA PRO A 37 5.78 -10.39 27.71
C PRO A 37 7.19 -9.84 27.41
N ASP A 38 8.10 -9.82 28.40
CA ASP A 38 9.41 -9.14 28.35
C ASP A 38 10.36 -9.57 27.20
N ARG A 39 10.11 -10.71 26.57
CA ARG A 39 10.88 -11.22 25.41
C ARG A 39 10.02 -11.44 24.17
N PHE A 40 8.93 -10.69 24.02
CA PHE A 40 8.08 -10.82 22.82
C PHE A 40 8.90 -10.65 21.54
N PHE A 41 8.61 -11.48 20.54
CA PHE A 41 9.18 -11.31 19.21
C PHE A 41 8.47 -10.17 18.48
N SER A 42 9.21 -9.13 18.08
CA SER A 42 8.71 -8.03 17.27
C SER A 42 8.82 -8.39 15.80
N THR A 43 7.68 -8.48 15.10
CA THR A 43 7.67 -8.92 13.70
C THR A 43 8.28 -7.90 12.75
N THR A 44 8.85 -8.41 11.65
CA THR A 44 9.27 -7.62 10.49
C THR A 44 8.19 -7.65 9.40
N ASN A 45 8.41 -6.96 8.28
CA ASN A 45 7.57 -7.11 7.09
C ASN A 45 8.05 -8.24 6.14
N LEU A 46 9.12 -8.95 6.48
CA LEU A 46 9.72 -10.03 5.68
C LEU A 46 9.05 -11.38 5.98
N PRO A 47 9.22 -12.40 5.12
CA PRO A 47 8.71 -13.74 5.39
C PRO A 47 9.25 -14.28 6.71
N THR A 48 8.36 -14.43 7.69
CA THR A 48 8.69 -14.96 9.01
C THR A 48 8.08 -16.34 9.16
N TYR A 49 8.86 -17.30 9.64
CA TYR A 49 8.46 -18.67 9.89
C TYR A 49 8.62 -18.98 11.37
N VAL A 50 7.64 -19.68 11.93
CA VAL A 50 7.63 -20.09 13.33
C VAL A 50 7.47 -21.60 13.37
N ARG A 51 8.37 -22.28 14.08
CA ARG A 51 8.28 -23.72 14.33
C ARG A 51 7.32 -23.95 15.48
N ALA A 52 6.17 -24.57 15.22
CA ALA A 52 5.16 -24.81 16.25
C ALA A 52 4.42 -26.11 15.94
N GLY A 53 4.47 -27.06 16.89
CA GLY A 53 3.98 -28.42 16.69
C GLY A 53 4.93 -29.25 15.81
N GLY A 54 6.24 -28.99 15.90
CA GLY A 54 7.26 -29.68 15.11
C GLY A 54 7.38 -29.25 13.64
N ALA A 55 6.54 -28.32 13.19
CA ALA A 55 6.50 -27.86 11.79
C ALA A 55 6.71 -26.34 11.67
N TRP A 56 7.48 -25.93 10.67
CA TRP A 56 7.67 -24.53 10.29
C TRP A 56 6.44 -24.01 9.55
N ARG A 57 5.84 -22.93 10.06
CA ARG A 57 4.63 -22.32 9.51
C ARG A 57 4.76 -20.80 9.51
N ARG A 58 4.14 -20.13 8.53
CA ARG A 58 4.09 -18.65 8.51
C ARG A 58 2.85 -18.15 9.24
N PRO A 59 2.96 -17.10 10.08
CA PRO A 59 1.80 -16.49 10.69
C PRO A 59 0.97 -15.77 9.61
N ARG A 60 -0.35 -15.79 9.74
CA ARG A 60 -1.24 -15.05 8.84
C ARG A 60 -1.14 -13.56 9.10
N LEU A 61 -1.50 -12.77 8.10
CA LEU A 61 -1.58 -11.30 8.15
C LEU A 61 -0.21 -10.67 8.49
N PRO A 62 0.87 -10.93 7.72
CA PRO A 62 2.18 -10.35 7.99
C PRO A 62 2.15 -8.80 8.11
N ARG A 63 2.94 -8.26 9.06
CA ARG A 63 3.08 -6.83 9.36
C ARG A 63 4.33 -6.61 10.19
N MET A 64 5.04 -5.50 9.98
CA MET A 64 6.08 -5.07 10.91
C MET A 64 5.49 -4.53 12.23
N ASP A 65 6.32 -4.40 13.26
CA ASP A 65 6.01 -3.75 14.54
C ASP A 65 4.78 -4.38 15.24
N CYS A 66 4.62 -5.69 15.11
CA CYS A 66 3.55 -6.49 15.72
C CYS A 66 4.12 -7.69 16.48
N VAL A 67 3.24 -8.54 17.02
CA VAL A 67 3.62 -9.79 17.67
C VAL A 67 2.92 -10.98 17.03
N ILE A 68 3.43 -12.19 17.24
CA ILE A 68 2.79 -13.42 16.76
C ILE A 68 2.00 -14.04 17.92
N VAL A 69 0.68 -14.17 17.75
CA VAL A 69 -0.21 -14.82 18.72
C VAL A 69 -0.53 -16.24 18.25
N LEU A 70 -0.38 -17.20 19.16
CA LEU A 70 -0.85 -18.58 18.98
C LEU A 70 -2.28 -18.71 19.51
N HIS A 71 -3.21 -18.93 18.59
CA HIS A 71 -4.62 -19.15 18.89
C HIS A 71 -4.92 -20.63 19.20
N ALA A 72 -6.05 -20.86 19.88
CA ALA A 72 -6.60 -22.20 20.07
C ALA A 72 -6.79 -22.88 18.70
N GLY A 73 -6.37 -24.14 18.58
CA GLY A 73 -6.32 -24.86 17.29
C GLY A 73 -4.99 -24.77 16.55
N GLY A 74 -4.03 -24.00 17.07
CA GLY A 74 -2.66 -23.95 16.56
C GLY A 74 -2.41 -22.87 15.51
N ASP A 75 -3.37 -21.97 15.27
CA ASP A 75 -3.24 -20.88 14.31
C ASP A 75 -2.28 -19.80 14.80
N LEU A 76 -1.40 -19.34 13.91
CA LEU A 76 -0.46 -18.26 14.17
C LEU A 76 -0.93 -17.00 13.45
N VAL A 77 -1.13 -15.91 14.19
CA VAL A 77 -1.64 -14.65 13.63
C VAL A 77 -0.78 -13.50 14.11
N VAL A 78 -0.27 -12.70 13.17
CA VAL A 78 0.38 -11.43 13.49
C VAL A 78 -0.68 -10.46 13.99
N THR A 79 -0.45 -9.92 15.19
CA THR A 79 -1.42 -9.12 15.94
C THR A 79 -0.75 -7.84 16.44
N GLU A 80 -1.39 -6.70 16.22
CA GLU A 80 -0.94 -5.41 16.76
C GLU A 80 -0.95 -5.45 18.29
N PRO A 81 0.04 -4.85 18.99
CA PRO A 81 0.10 -4.89 20.45
C PRO A 81 -1.19 -4.43 21.13
N ARG A 82 -1.83 -3.36 20.61
CA ARG A 82 -3.12 -2.85 21.13
C ARG A 82 -4.30 -3.82 21.03
N ARG A 83 -4.19 -4.89 20.22
CA ARG A 83 -5.23 -5.91 20.03
C ARG A 83 -4.98 -7.14 20.89
N VAL A 84 -3.80 -7.28 21.49
CA VAL A 84 -3.47 -8.39 22.38
C VAL A 84 -4.31 -8.31 23.66
N ARG A 85 -4.89 -9.44 24.05
CA ARG A 85 -5.69 -9.60 25.27
C ARG A 85 -4.93 -10.40 26.31
N LYS A 86 -5.20 -10.13 27.59
CA LYS A 86 -4.63 -10.87 28.71
C LYS A 86 -4.78 -12.39 28.50
N GLY A 87 -3.69 -13.12 28.72
CA GLY A 87 -3.65 -14.58 28.62
C GLY A 87 -3.45 -15.12 27.21
N GLN A 88 -3.50 -14.30 26.15
CA GLN A 88 -3.14 -14.76 24.81
C GLN A 88 -1.67 -15.17 24.76
N LEU A 89 -1.39 -16.30 24.11
CA LEU A 89 -0.05 -16.84 23.97
C LEU A 89 0.72 -16.08 22.89
N VAL A 90 1.70 -15.28 23.30
CA VAL A 90 2.54 -14.46 22.43
C VAL A 90 3.88 -15.16 22.24
N ALA A 91 4.37 -15.25 21.00
CA ALA A 91 5.69 -15.80 20.70
C ALA A 91 6.78 -14.98 21.39
N VAL A 92 7.70 -15.66 22.07
CA VAL A 92 8.84 -15.05 22.73
C VAL A 92 10.15 -15.60 22.18
N GLY A 93 11.11 -14.72 21.99
CA GLY A 93 12.37 -14.97 21.31
C GLY A 93 12.87 -13.70 20.65
N THR A 94 14.17 -13.50 20.65
CA THR A 94 14.84 -12.33 20.04
C THR A 94 15.71 -12.73 18.86
N GLU A 95 16.00 -14.03 18.70
CA GLU A 95 16.77 -14.55 17.57
C GLU A 95 15.88 -14.75 16.34
N GLU A 96 16.40 -14.36 15.17
CA GLU A 96 15.72 -14.45 13.86
C GLU A 96 16.26 -15.59 12.97
N ASP A 97 17.23 -16.36 13.43
CA ASP A 97 17.95 -17.37 12.64
C ASP A 97 17.43 -18.81 12.84
N GLY A 98 16.31 -18.95 13.56
CA GLY A 98 15.66 -20.22 13.86
C GLY A 98 16.07 -20.86 15.18
N ARG A 99 17.10 -20.38 15.90
CA ARG A 99 17.55 -20.98 17.18
C ARG A 99 16.49 -20.99 18.28
N GLU A 100 15.58 -20.02 18.27
CA GLU A 100 14.45 -19.95 19.21
C GLU A 100 13.11 -20.36 18.57
N GLY A 101 13.16 -21.08 17.44
CA GLY A 101 11.97 -21.51 16.71
C GLY A 101 11.31 -20.41 15.87
N ILE A 102 11.97 -19.26 15.69
CA ILE A 102 11.52 -18.14 14.85
C ILE A 102 12.61 -17.86 13.81
N PHE A 103 12.24 -17.83 12.54
CA PHE A 103 13.14 -17.60 11.43
C PHE A 103 12.62 -16.49 10.50
N VAL A 104 13.38 -15.42 10.34
CA VAL A 104 13.07 -14.34 9.38
C VAL A 104 13.92 -14.54 8.13
N HIS A 105 13.25 -14.79 7.00
CA HIS A 105 13.95 -15.06 5.75
C HIS A 105 14.31 -13.77 5.01
N THR A 106 15.45 -13.21 5.37
CA THR A 106 15.98 -11.95 4.80
C THR A 106 16.51 -12.12 3.38
N GLU A 107 17.07 -13.28 3.05
CA GLU A 107 17.68 -13.55 1.75
C GLU A 107 16.67 -14.04 0.70
N GLY A 108 15.43 -14.34 1.10
CA GLY A 108 14.44 -14.96 0.24
C GLY A 108 14.12 -14.16 -1.03
N PHE A 109 14.26 -12.83 -0.99
CA PHE A 109 14.05 -11.94 -2.14
C PHE A 109 15.33 -11.30 -2.69
N LEU A 110 16.50 -11.66 -2.16
CA LEU A 110 17.77 -11.15 -2.68
C LEU A 110 18.12 -11.88 -3.97
N GLY A 111 17.96 -11.20 -5.10
CA GLY A 111 18.60 -11.58 -6.35
C GLY A 111 20.11 -11.36 -6.17
N GLY A 112 20.87 -12.43 -5.96
CA GLY A 112 22.30 -12.36 -5.70
C GLY A 112 23.04 -11.51 -6.73
N ALA A 113 23.60 -10.38 -6.27
CA ALA A 113 24.71 -9.67 -6.90
C ALA A 113 25.25 -8.60 -5.93
N HIS A 114 25.95 -9.02 -4.88
CA HIS A 114 27.03 -8.17 -4.38
C HIS A 114 28.17 -8.26 -5.40
N SER A 115 28.15 -7.35 -6.39
CA SER A 115 29.28 -7.14 -7.29
C SER A 115 30.45 -6.62 -6.46
N ALA A 116 31.63 -7.24 -6.57
CA ALA A 116 32.85 -6.89 -5.86
C ALA A 116 33.48 -5.54 -6.30
N ASN A 117 32.79 -4.74 -7.13
CA ASN A 117 33.25 -3.42 -7.56
C ASN A 117 32.61 -2.33 -6.70
N GLU A 118 33.34 -1.89 -5.67
CA GLU A 118 32.92 -0.91 -4.67
C GLU A 118 32.76 0.52 -5.22
N PHE A 119 33.36 0.83 -6.39
CA PHE A 119 33.23 2.13 -7.06
C PHE A 119 32.17 2.12 -8.17
N GLY A 120 31.17 3.00 -8.07
CA GLY A 120 30.18 3.24 -9.12
C GLY A 120 29.41 4.54 -8.88
N PHE A 121 29.01 5.22 -9.97
CA PHE A 121 28.14 6.39 -9.91
C PHE A 121 26.67 5.95 -9.76
N MET A 122 25.84 6.75 -9.10
CA MET A 122 24.40 6.50 -8.92
C MET A 122 24.05 5.16 -8.24
N GLN A 123 24.88 4.73 -7.28
CA GLN A 123 24.59 3.53 -6.47
C GLN A 123 23.36 3.68 -5.56
N THR A 124 22.91 4.91 -5.29
CA THR A 124 21.63 5.15 -4.63
C THR A 124 20.49 4.74 -5.55
N GLU A 125 19.70 3.74 -5.14
CA GLU A 125 18.62 3.19 -5.96
C GLU A 125 17.52 4.21 -6.32
N VAL A 126 17.33 5.24 -5.50
CA VAL A 126 16.36 6.33 -5.66
C VAL A 126 17.12 7.65 -5.73
N SER A 127 16.91 8.39 -6.81
CA SER A 127 17.46 9.73 -7.02
C SER A 127 16.60 10.44 -8.05
N ARG A 128 16.47 11.77 -7.94
CA ARG A 128 15.92 12.62 -9.02
C ARG A 128 16.65 12.47 -10.35
N GLU A 129 17.92 12.11 -10.31
CA GLU A 129 18.80 12.00 -11.48
C GLU A 129 18.73 10.62 -12.15
N LYS A 130 17.92 9.70 -11.61
CA LYS A 130 17.74 8.36 -12.17
C LYS A 130 16.50 8.30 -13.05
N PRO A 131 16.63 7.94 -14.35
CA PRO A 131 15.49 7.87 -15.24
C PRO A 131 14.51 6.77 -14.79
N VAL A 132 13.22 7.11 -14.81
CA VAL A 132 12.13 6.19 -14.47
C VAL A 132 11.76 5.40 -15.73
N ASP A 133 11.80 4.07 -15.63
CA ASP A 133 11.36 3.19 -16.71
C ASP A 133 9.84 2.94 -16.61
N TYR A 134 9.07 3.84 -17.21
CA TYR A 134 7.60 3.75 -17.23
C TYR A 134 7.08 2.53 -17.99
N ALA A 135 7.83 1.97 -18.94
CA ALA A 135 7.42 0.75 -19.64
C ALA A 135 7.42 -0.44 -18.68
N VAL A 136 8.41 -0.54 -17.81
CA VAL A 136 8.45 -1.55 -16.73
C VAL A 136 7.32 -1.33 -15.73
N LEU A 137 7.07 -0.10 -15.27
CA LEU A 137 5.96 0.18 -14.34
C LEU A 137 4.60 -0.20 -14.93
N ALA A 138 4.36 0.15 -16.20
CA ALA A 138 3.15 -0.22 -16.92
C ALA A 138 3.01 -1.73 -17.09
N GLN A 139 4.09 -2.43 -17.42
CA GLN A 139 4.10 -3.89 -17.50
C GLN A 139 3.74 -4.53 -16.15
N LEU A 140 4.37 -4.09 -15.06
CA LEU A 140 4.12 -4.61 -13.72
C LEU A 140 2.66 -4.41 -13.31
N LEU A 141 2.12 -3.22 -13.53
CA LEU A 141 0.72 -2.89 -13.22
C LEU A 141 -0.26 -3.69 -14.09
N GLY A 142 0.03 -3.83 -15.38
CA GLY A 142 -0.75 -4.63 -16.32
C GLY A 142 -0.76 -6.13 -15.99
N GLU A 143 0.40 -6.69 -15.65
CA GLU A 143 0.53 -8.07 -15.20
C GLU A 143 -0.20 -8.34 -13.89
N GLU A 144 -0.21 -7.36 -12.98
CA GLU A 144 -0.98 -7.46 -11.74
C GLU A 144 -2.49 -7.44 -12.00
N LYS A 145 -2.97 -6.59 -12.91
CA LYS A 145 -4.37 -6.61 -13.35
C LYS A 145 -4.73 -7.96 -14.01
N ARG A 146 -3.88 -8.48 -14.91
CA ARG A 146 -4.12 -9.77 -15.61
C ARG A 146 -4.29 -10.95 -14.66
N ARG A 147 -3.56 -10.96 -13.53
CA ARG A 147 -3.68 -12.00 -12.50
C ARG A 147 -4.81 -11.73 -11.48
N SER A 148 -5.67 -10.76 -11.74
CA SER A 148 -6.74 -10.33 -10.81
C SER A 148 -6.22 -9.90 -9.44
N GLY A 149 -5.06 -9.25 -9.43
CA GLY A 149 -4.44 -8.70 -8.23
C GLY A 149 -5.28 -7.61 -7.56
N LYS A 150 -4.91 -7.27 -6.33
CA LYS A 150 -5.48 -6.19 -5.54
C LYS A 150 -4.51 -5.01 -5.50
N ILE A 151 -4.69 -4.11 -6.46
CA ILE A 151 -3.88 -2.90 -6.60
C ILE A 151 -4.45 -1.81 -5.68
N LEU A 152 -3.67 -1.44 -4.67
CA LEU A 152 -3.98 -0.41 -3.72
C LEU A 152 -3.42 0.94 -4.18
N TRP A 153 -4.23 1.99 -4.15
CA TRP A 153 -3.77 3.37 -4.40
C TRP A 153 -3.86 4.20 -3.14
N VAL A 154 -2.76 4.82 -2.73
CA VAL A 154 -2.69 5.73 -1.58
C VAL A 154 -2.42 7.13 -2.08
N VAL A 155 -3.40 8.02 -1.98
CA VAL A 155 -3.41 9.27 -2.75
C VAL A 155 -3.58 10.48 -1.84
N GLY A 156 -2.70 11.47 -2.02
CA GLY A 156 -2.81 12.78 -1.39
C GLY A 156 -3.53 13.83 -2.24
N PRO A 157 -3.93 14.95 -1.61
CA PRO A 157 -4.63 16.03 -2.31
C PRO A 157 -3.78 16.71 -3.39
N ALA A 158 -2.45 16.61 -3.31
CA ALA A 158 -1.54 17.14 -4.33
C ALA A 158 -1.78 16.51 -5.72
N LEU A 159 -2.30 15.29 -5.82
CA LEU A 159 -2.73 14.71 -7.11
C LEU A 159 -3.83 15.56 -7.76
N VAL A 160 -4.81 16.02 -6.95
CA VAL A 160 -5.92 16.85 -7.41
C VAL A 160 -5.41 18.25 -7.80
N HIS A 161 -4.56 18.85 -6.95
CA HIS A 161 -3.97 20.17 -7.22
C HIS A 161 -3.08 20.19 -8.47
N ALA A 162 -2.35 19.10 -8.70
CA ALA A 162 -1.50 18.90 -9.87
C ALA A 162 -2.29 18.46 -11.12
N ARG A 163 -3.62 18.56 -11.14
CA ARG A 163 -4.45 18.31 -12.34
C ARG A 163 -4.38 16.88 -12.88
N ALA A 164 -4.05 15.89 -12.05
CA ALA A 164 -4.02 14.47 -12.40
C ALA A 164 -5.35 13.73 -12.15
N ARG A 165 -6.45 14.48 -11.95
CA ARG A 165 -7.77 13.90 -11.63
C ARG A 165 -8.26 12.96 -12.73
N GLU A 166 -8.20 13.39 -13.98
CA GLU A 166 -8.70 12.61 -15.13
C GLU A 166 -7.91 11.32 -15.33
N ASP A 167 -6.60 11.34 -15.09
CA ASP A 167 -5.78 10.13 -15.18
C ASP A 167 -6.13 9.14 -14.07
N MET A 168 -6.35 9.62 -12.83
CA MET A 168 -6.81 8.76 -11.74
C MET A 168 -8.20 8.16 -12.02
N ILE A 169 -9.13 8.95 -12.56
CA ILE A 169 -10.45 8.48 -13.01
C ILE A 169 -10.27 7.38 -14.06
N TRP A 170 -9.38 7.56 -15.04
CA TRP A 170 -9.08 6.57 -16.05
C TRP A 170 -8.58 5.26 -15.42
N PHE A 171 -7.65 5.30 -14.46
CA PHE A 171 -7.18 4.08 -13.79
C PHE A 171 -8.30 3.36 -13.03
N ILE A 172 -9.21 4.10 -12.39
CA ILE A 172 -10.39 3.52 -11.71
C ILE A 172 -11.30 2.83 -12.74
N GLN A 173 -11.67 3.54 -13.80
CA GLN A 173 -12.59 3.05 -14.83
C GLN A 173 -12.05 1.82 -15.57
N ASN A 174 -10.73 1.74 -15.75
CA ASN A 174 -10.06 0.65 -16.45
C ASN A 174 -9.61 -0.48 -15.51
N GLY A 175 -10.08 -0.50 -14.26
CA GLY A 175 -9.88 -1.63 -13.35
C GLY A 175 -8.46 -1.78 -12.79
N TYR A 176 -7.70 -0.69 -12.72
CA TYR A 176 -6.36 -0.65 -12.13
C TYR A 176 -6.34 -0.23 -10.66
N VAL A 177 -7.52 -0.09 -10.04
CA VAL A 177 -7.70 0.33 -8.66
C VAL A 177 -8.69 -0.61 -7.98
N GLN A 178 -8.21 -1.42 -7.04
CA GLN A 178 -9.06 -2.33 -6.25
C GLN A 178 -9.38 -1.78 -4.86
N ALA A 179 -8.60 -0.83 -4.36
CA ALA A 179 -8.93 -0.04 -3.19
C ALA A 179 -8.22 1.31 -3.22
N PHE A 180 -8.88 2.34 -2.70
CA PHE A 180 -8.35 3.71 -2.63
C PHE A 180 -8.22 4.15 -1.17
N LEU A 181 -7.03 4.55 -0.75
CA LEU A 181 -6.77 5.07 0.60
C LEU A 181 -6.35 6.53 0.51
N GLY A 182 -6.95 7.37 1.33
CA GLY A 182 -6.62 8.79 1.40
C GLY A 182 -7.12 9.40 2.69
N GLY A 183 -7.28 10.72 2.69
CA GLY A 183 -7.90 11.46 3.79
C GLY A 183 -8.95 12.43 3.30
N ASN A 184 -9.53 13.22 4.22
CA ASN A 184 -10.59 14.18 3.91
C ASN A 184 -10.20 15.13 2.75
N ALA A 185 -8.99 15.70 2.78
CA ALA A 185 -8.56 16.72 1.83
C ALA A 185 -8.62 16.27 0.36
N VAL A 186 -8.17 15.06 0.02
CA VAL A 186 -8.19 14.59 -1.39
C VAL A 186 -9.63 14.43 -1.89
N ALA A 187 -10.53 13.91 -1.04
CA ALA A 187 -11.93 13.76 -1.38
C ALA A 187 -12.63 15.12 -1.49
N VAL A 188 -12.43 16.02 -0.53
CA VAL A 188 -13.03 17.36 -0.53
C VAL A 188 -12.61 18.15 -1.76
N HIS A 189 -11.34 18.16 -2.09
CA HIS A 189 -10.81 18.91 -3.23
C HIS A 189 -11.27 18.33 -4.57
N ASP A 190 -11.42 17.01 -4.67
CA ASP A 190 -12.04 16.37 -5.84
C ASP A 190 -13.52 16.75 -5.98
N LEU A 191 -14.27 16.75 -4.87
CA LEU A 191 -15.68 17.13 -4.85
C LEU A 191 -15.89 18.62 -5.14
N GLU A 192 -15.05 19.50 -4.61
CA GLU A 192 -15.03 20.92 -4.96
C GLU A 192 -14.85 21.09 -6.47
N ALA A 193 -13.91 20.36 -7.06
CA ALA A 193 -13.64 20.44 -8.49
C ALA A 193 -14.81 19.88 -9.33
N ALA A 194 -15.50 18.85 -8.85
CA ALA A 194 -16.68 18.30 -9.50
C ALA A 194 -17.91 19.24 -9.43
N ILE A 195 -18.09 19.95 -8.30
CA ILE A 195 -19.28 20.77 -8.05
C ILE A 195 -19.10 22.21 -8.56
N PHE A 196 -17.92 22.78 -8.35
CA PHE A 196 -17.64 24.21 -8.60
C PHE A 196 -16.58 24.46 -9.67
N GLY A 197 -15.92 23.41 -10.20
CA GLY A 197 -14.87 23.57 -11.20
C GLY A 197 -13.56 24.16 -10.67
N THR A 198 -13.37 24.16 -9.34
CA THR A 198 -12.19 24.73 -8.67
C THR A 198 -11.53 23.75 -7.72
N THR A 199 -10.28 24.00 -7.38
CA THR A 199 -9.58 23.31 -6.30
C THR A 199 -8.90 24.34 -5.40
N LEU A 200 -9.36 24.46 -4.15
CA LEU A 200 -9.02 25.58 -3.26
C LEU A 200 -9.28 26.95 -3.90
N GLY A 201 -10.39 27.06 -4.65
CA GLY A 201 -10.75 28.30 -5.33
C GLY A 201 -9.89 28.65 -6.55
N MET A 202 -9.04 27.75 -7.02
CA MET A 202 -8.30 27.92 -8.28
C MET A 202 -8.99 27.17 -9.41
N THR A 203 -9.18 27.82 -10.56
CA THR A 203 -9.71 27.20 -11.78
C THR A 203 -8.69 26.28 -12.45
N SER A 204 -9.11 25.56 -13.49
CA SER A 204 -8.22 24.78 -14.35
C SER A 204 -7.13 25.60 -15.06
N SER A 205 -7.33 26.91 -15.27
CA SER A 205 -6.29 27.81 -15.79
C SER A 205 -5.29 28.27 -14.73
N GLY A 206 -5.51 27.94 -13.45
CA GLY A 206 -4.67 28.35 -12.33
C GLY A 206 -4.98 29.76 -11.81
N GLN A 207 -6.12 30.33 -12.22
CA GLN A 207 -6.57 31.63 -11.73
C GLN A 207 -7.46 31.46 -10.50
N GLY A 208 -7.29 32.33 -9.49
CA GLY A 208 -8.19 32.36 -8.34
C GLY A 208 -9.56 32.91 -8.72
N VAL A 209 -10.62 32.37 -8.12
CA VAL A 209 -11.98 32.92 -8.24
C VAL A 209 -12.33 33.74 -7.00
N GLU A 210 -13.13 34.79 -7.17
CA GLU A 210 -13.63 35.60 -6.06
C GLU A 210 -14.43 34.74 -5.07
N GLY A 211 -14.10 34.85 -3.78
CA GLY A 211 -14.70 34.00 -2.73
C GLY A 211 -14.29 32.52 -2.80
N GLY A 212 -13.31 32.16 -3.63
CA GLY A 212 -12.85 30.79 -3.87
C GLY A 212 -12.40 30.04 -2.60
N HIS A 213 -11.88 30.77 -1.61
CA HIS A 213 -11.46 30.21 -0.32
C HIS A 213 -12.60 29.49 0.42
N ALA A 214 -13.87 29.78 0.13
CA ALA A 214 -15.03 29.16 0.78
C ALA A 214 -15.61 27.96 0.01
N LEU A 215 -15.13 27.68 -1.22
CA LEU A 215 -15.75 26.67 -2.09
C LEU A 215 -15.59 25.25 -1.56
N HIS A 216 -14.42 24.90 -1.01
CA HIS A 216 -14.22 23.59 -0.35
C HIS A 216 -15.18 23.41 0.84
N MET A 217 -15.39 24.44 1.67
CA MET A 217 -16.36 24.41 2.77
C MET A 217 -17.80 24.23 2.27
N ARG A 218 -18.15 24.88 1.16
CA ARG A 218 -19.47 24.72 0.53
C ARG A 218 -19.64 23.31 -0.03
N ALA A 219 -18.60 22.71 -0.62
CA ALA A 219 -18.62 21.34 -1.12
C ALA A 219 -18.85 20.35 0.02
N ILE A 220 -18.10 20.48 1.12
CA ILE A 220 -18.30 19.72 2.36
C ILE A 220 -19.76 19.84 2.82
N ASN A 221 -20.28 21.07 2.95
CA ASN A 221 -21.63 21.29 3.44
C ASN A 221 -22.71 20.66 2.52
N GLN A 222 -22.55 20.75 1.20
CA GLN A 222 -23.49 20.13 0.26
C GLN A 222 -23.47 18.59 0.36
N VAL A 223 -22.29 17.98 0.42
CA VAL A 223 -22.14 16.52 0.54
C VAL A 223 -22.68 16.01 1.87
N ARG A 224 -22.40 16.72 2.97
CA ARG A 224 -22.99 16.41 4.28
C ARG A 224 -24.51 16.52 4.28
N ARG A 225 -25.08 17.54 3.62
CA ARG A 225 -26.53 17.77 3.54
C ARG A 225 -27.28 16.62 2.88
N VAL A 226 -26.69 16.01 1.86
CA VAL A 226 -27.28 14.85 1.16
C VAL A 226 -26.94 13.51 1.85
N GLY A 227 -26.14 13.52 2.90
CA GLY A 227 -25.83 12.35 3.73
C GLY A 227 -24.55 11.59 3.35
N GLY A 228 -23.69 12.14 2.49
CA GLY A 228 -22.41 11.52 2.10
C GLY A 228 -22.15 11.52 0.59
N ILE A 229 -20.94 11.14 0.21
CA ILE A 229 -20.43 11.04 -1.16
C ILE A 229 -21.33 10.13 -2.00
N ALA A 230 -21.66 8.93 -1.51
CA ALA A 230 -22.46 7.99 -2.28
C ALA A 230 -23.88 8.52 -2.56
N ALA A 231 -24.46 9.27 -1.61
CA ALA A 231 -25.74 9.93 -1.81
C ALA A 231 -25.63 11.12 -2.77
N ALA A 232 -24.55 11.90 -2.68
CA ALA A 232 -24.26 13.00 -3.60
C ALA A 232 -24.14 12.52 -5.06
N VAL A 233 -23.52 11.36 -5.29
CA VAL A 233 -23.44 10.73 -6.62
C VAL A 233 -24.83 10.28 -7.09
N ARG A 234 -25.57 9.52 -6.26
CA ARG A 234 -26.91 9.03 -6.63
C ARG A 234 -27.92 10.14 -6.92
N GLN A 235 -27.81 11.28 -6.25
CA GLN A 235 -28.71 12.44 -6.45
C GLN A 235 -28.26 13.35 -7.59
N GLY A 236 -27.16 13.03 -8.29
CA GLY A 236 -26.64 13.85 -9.38
C GLY A 236 -25.99 15.17 -8.95
N LEU A 237 -25.72 15.35 -7.65
CA LEU A 237 -24.95 16.49 -7.14
C LEU A 237 -23.49 16.41 -7.58
N VAL A 238 -22.94 15.19 -7.61
CA VAL A 238 -21.57 14.90 -8.04
C VAL A 238 -21.65 13.96 -9.24
N THR A 239 -21.29 14.44 -10.42
CA THR A 239 -21.45 13.71 -11.70
C THR A 239 -20.12 13.31 -12.34
N THR A 240 -19.00 13.74 -11.78
CA THR A 240 -17.64 13.45 -12.24
C THR A 240 -16.65 13.50 -11.07
N GLY A 241 -15.39 13.17 -11.31
CA GLY A 241 -14.33 13.18 -10.31
C GLY A 241 -13.93 11.78 -9.83
N ILE A 242 -12.85 11.75 -9.06
CA ILE A 242 -12.30 10.53 -8.43
C ILE A 242 -13.37 9.90 -7.53
N MET A 243 -13.99 10.66 -6.65
CA MET A 243 -14.98 10.13 -5.70
C MET A 243 -16.24 9.60 -6.41
N HIS A 244 -16.65 10.25 -7.50
CA HIS A 244 -17.71 9.73 -8.37
C HIS A 244 -17.30 8.41 -9.01
N ALA A 245 -16.11 8.34 -9.61
CA ALA A 245 -15.62 7.12 -10.24
C ALA A 245 -15.51 5.96 -9.24
N LEU A 246 -15.02 6.21 -8.02
CA LEU A 246 -14.96 5.18 -6.96
C LEU A 246 -16.34 4.63 -6.62
N VAL A 247 -17.35 5.49 -6.45
CA VAL A 247 -18.73 5.05 -6.17
C VAL A 247 -19.33 4.28 -7.34
N THR A 248 -19.24 4.83 -8.56
CA THR A 248 -19.84 4.25 -9.77
C THR A 248 -19.24 2.89 -10.13
N HIS A 249 -17.93 2.71 -9.91
CA HIS A 249 -17.23 1.45 -10.14
C HIS A 249 -17.15 0.55 -8.89
N GLN A 250 -17.84 0.93 -7.80
CA GLN A 250 -17.88 0.17 -6.55
C GLN A 250 -16.49 -0.15 -5.98
N VAL A 251 -15.51 0.74 -6.19
CA VAL A 251 -14.17 0.61 -5.63
C VAL A 251 -14.22 1.04 -4.16
N PRO A 252 -13.87 0.15 -3.21
CA PRO A 252 -13.85 0.50 -1.80
C PRO A 252 -12.80 1.56 -1.52
N PHE A 253 -13.14 2.52 -0.68
CA PHE A 253 -12.21 3.56 -0.25
C PHE A 253 -12.21 3.75 1.27
N VAL A 254 -11.08 4.21 1.80
CA VAL A 254 -10.92 4.57 3.22
C VAL A 254 -10.38 5.99 3.29
N LEU A 255 -11.10 6.88 3.97
CA LEU A 255 -10.67 8.24 4.23
C LEU A 255 -10.29 8.36 5.71
N ALA A 256 -9.00 8.34 6.01
CA ALA A 256 -8.52 8.57 7.36
C ALA A 256 -8.60 10.06 7.73
N GLY A 257 -9.10 10.33 8.93
CA GLY A 257 -9.14 11.67 9.49
C GLY A 257 -7.75 12.18 9.88
N SER A 258 -7.59 13.50 9.83
CA SER A 258 -6.41 14.21 10.31
C SER A 258 -6.82 15.42 11.16
N ILE A 259 -5.94 15.86 12.05
CA ILE A 259 -6.15 17.03 12.92
C ILE A 259 -6.36 18.36 12.16
N ARG A 260 -6.09 18.37 10.84
CA ARG A 260 -6.27 19.53 9.97
C ARG A 260 -7.58 19.51 9.16
N ASP A 261 -8.43 18.52 9.35
CA ASP A 261 -9.57 18.30 8.47
C ASP A 261 -10.67 19.36 8.68
N ASP A 262 -11.06 20.01 7.59
CA ASP A 262 -12.25 20.85 7.53
C ASP A 262 -13.51 20.00 7.35
N GLY A 263 -14.57 20.25 8.12
CA GLY A 263 -15.83 19.50 8.04
C GLY A 263 -15.96 18.46 9.16
N PRO A 264 -15.50 17.21 8.97
CA PRO A 264 -15.08 16.53 7.73
C PRO A 264 -16.26 16.00 6.90
N LEU A 265 -15.98 15.31 5.78
CA LEU A 265 -17.01 14.54 5.06
C LEU A 265 -17.56 13.38 5.93
N PRO A 266 -18.81 12.94 5.74
CA PRO A 266 -19.41 11.88 6.58
C PRO A 266 -18.65 10.55 6.57
N GLU A 267 -18.00 10.19 5.45
CA GLU A 267 -17.24 8.96 5.28
C GLU A 267 -15.87 8.97 5.97
N VAL A 268 -15.42 10.10 6.51
CA VAL A 268 -14.09 10.22 7.12
C VAL A 268 -14.06 9.55 8.49
N LEU A 269 -13.11 8.64 8.68
CA LEU A 269 -12.85 7.97 9.94
C LEU A 269 -11.97 8.86 10.83
N SER A 270 -12.60 9.63 11.72
CA SER A 270 -11.90 10.54 12.63
C SER A 270 -11.12 9.83 13.74
N ASP A 271 -11.53 8.62 14.12
CA ASP A 271 -10.75 7.75 15.00
C ASP A 271 -9.60 7.14 14.19
N THR A 272 -8.36 7.50 14.57
CA THR A 272 -7.16 7.07 13.85
C THR A 272 -6.88 5.57 13.99
N LEU A 273 -7.32 4.92 15.06
CA LEU A 273 -7.20 3.47 15.23
C LEU A 273 -8.23 2.75 14.37
N ALA A 274 -9.46 3.25 14.31
CA ALA A 274 -10.48 2.73 13.40
C ALA A 274 -10.06 2.92 11.93
N ALA A 275 -9.47 4.07 11.59
CA ALA A 275 -8.93 4.33 10.26
C ALA A 275 -7.77 3.38 9.92
N GLN A 276 -6.85 3.15 10.86
CA GLN A 276 -5.78 2.18 10.68
C GLN A 276 -6.34 0.77 10.48
N ASP A 277 -7.33 0.36 11.26
CA ASP A 277 -7.98 -0.95 11.11
C ASP A 277 -8.63 -1.13 9.73
N ALA A 278 -9.38 -0.13 9.27
CA ALA A 278 -10.00 -0.14 7.95
C ALA A 278 -8.95 -0.18 6.82
N MET A 279 -7.84 0.56 6.96
CA MET A 279 -6.72 0.46 6.02
C MET A 279 -6.02 -0.90 6.09
N ARG A 280 -5.92 -1.49 7.28
CA ARG A 280 -5.30 -2.79 7.51
C ARG A 280 -6.06 -3.90 6.80
N GLU A 281 -7.39 -3.86 6.81
CA GLU A 281 -8.23 -4.80 6.05
C GLU A 281 -7.95 -4.79 4.54
N ARG A 282 -7.63 -3.61 3.98
CA ARG A 282 -7.27 -3.46 2.56
C ARG A 282 -5.85 -3.89 2.28
N THR A 283 -4.89 -3.49 3.12
CA THR A 283 -3.46 -3.81 2.95
C THR A 283 -3.16 -5.29 3.15
N ALA A 284 -3.91 -5.99 4.02
CA ALA A 284 -3.79 -7.44 4.20
C ALA A 284 -4.13 -8.25 2.94
N GLN A 285 -4.88 -7.67 2.00
CA GLN A 285 -5.26 -8.29 0.74
C GLN A 285 -4.45 -7.75 -0.44
N ALA A 286 -3.64 -6.70 -0.21
CA ALA A 286 -2.95 -6.00 -1.26
C ALA A 286 -1.88 -6.90 -1.89
N THR A 287 -1.78 -6.80 -3.20
CA THR A 287 -0.76 -7.53 -3.98
C THR A 287 0.15 -6.60 -4.76
N PHE A 288 -0.19 -5.31 -4.77
CA PHE A 288 0.54 -4.21 -5.39
C PHE A 288 0.07 -2.91 -4.75
N ALA A 289 0.97 -1.93 -4.61
CA ALA A 289 0.61 -0.63 -4.08
C ALA A 289 1.22 0.53 -4.88
N VAL A 290 0.45 1.60 -5.08
CA VAL A 290 0.92 2.87 -5.67
C VAL A 290 0.64 4.00 -4.70
N PHE A 291 1.68 4.70 -4.27
CA PHE A 291 1.59 5.84 -3.38
C PHE A 291 1.86 7.11 -4.17
N VAL A 292 0.96 8.08 -4.11
CA VAL A 292 1.09 9.33 -4.86
C VAL A 292 0.88 10.53 -3.96
N ALA A 293 1.96 11.30 -3.78
CA ALA A 293 1.97 12.63 -3.18
C ALA A 293 1.32 12.71 -1.79
N THR A 294 1.62 11.76 -0.91
CA THR A 294 1.16 11.77 0.48
C THR A 294 2.15 11.10 1.44
N ALA A 295 2.93 11.89 2.17
CA ALA A 295 3.88 11.36 3.14
C ALA A 295 3.20 10.56 4.27
N LEU A 296 2.20 11.16 4.93
CA LEU A 296 1.55 10.57 6.11
C LEU A 296 0.88 9.23 5.78
N HIS A 297 0.02 9.20 4.75
CA HIS A 297 -0.70 7.99 4.39
C HIS A 297 0.22 6.93 3.77
N ALA A 298 1.20 7.33 2.95
CA ALA A 298 2.15 6.37 2.39
C ALA A 298 2.94 5.67 3.49
N ILE A 299 3.48 6.41 4.47
CA ILE A 299 4.23 5.82 5.60
C ILE A 299 3.31 4.92 6.44
N ALA A 300 2.10 5.37 6.75
CA ALA A 300 1.14 4.56 7.52
C ALA A 300 0.82 3.24 6.79
N VAL A 301 0.54 3.29 5.49
CA VAL A 301 0.25 2.11 4.67
C VAL A 301 1.47 1.22 4.49
N GLY A 302 2.67 1.79 4.28
CA GLY A 302 3.92 1.05 4.22
C GLY A 302 4.17 0.20 5.47
N ASN A 303 3.88 0.73 6.67
CA ASN A 303 3.95 -0.03 7.92
C ASN A 303 2.95 -1.19 8.00
N MET A 304 1.87 -1.12 7.23
CA MET A 304 0.81 -2.13 7.17
C MET A 304 1.00 -3.11 6.00
N LEU A 305 1.96 -2.89 5.11
CA LEU A 305 2.21 -3.81 3.99
C LEU A 305 3.29 -4.83 4.35
N PRO A 306 3.10 -6.11 4.02
CA PRO A 306 4.21 -7.05 3.95
C PRO A 306 5.12 -6.73 2.76
N ALA A 307 6.36 -7.21 2.80
CA ALA A 307 7.30 -7.17 1.68
C ALA A 307 7.00 -8.24 0.62
N PHE A 308 5.89 -8.97 0.75
CA PHE A 308 5.54 -10.08 -0.13
C PHE A 308 4.04 -10.28 -0.20
N VAL A 309 3.59 -10.84 -1.31
CA VAL A 309 2.21 -11.32 -1.44
C VAL A 309 2.14 -12.70 -0.82
N ASP A 310 1.31 -12.81 0.23
CA ASP A 310 1.13 -14.05 0.96
C ASP A 310 0.47 -15.12 0.08
N SER A 311 0.96 -16.36 0.17
CA SER A 311 0.39 -17.54 -0.51
C SER A 311 0.33 -18.74 0.44
N SER A 312 -0.46 -19.77 0.12
CA SER A 312 -0.48 -21.01 0.88
C SER A 312 0.85 -21.77 0.85
N ARG A 313 1.65 -21.59 -0.22
CA ARG A 313 2.92 -22.31 -0.40
C ARG A 313 4.13 -21.36 -0.38
N PRO A 314 5.23 -21.71 0.32
CA PRO A 314 6.43 -20.88 0.40
C PRO A 314 7.01 -20.49 -0.97
N GLU A 315 7.07 -21.42 -1.92
CA GLU A 315 7.62 -21.22 -3.26
C GLU A 315 6.80 -20.27 -4.15
N GLU A 316 5.55 -20.01 -3.78
CA GLU A 316 4.65 -19.10 -4.49
C GLU A 316 4.72 -17.67 -3.96
N LEU A 317 5.51 -17.44 -2.92
CA LEU A 317 5.75 -16.09 -2.43
C LEU A 317 6.39 -15.24 -3.53
N ARG A 318 5.90 -14.02 -3.65
CA ARG A 318 6.42 -13.04 -4.58
C ARG A 318 6.54 -11.69 -3.91
N PRO A 319 7.40 -10.82 -4.42
CA PRO A 319 7.42 -9.42 -4.03
C PRO A 319 6.04 -8.76 -4.02
N LEU A 320 5.77 -7.97 -2.98
CA LEU A 320 4.70 -6.98 -3.03
C LEU A 320 5.29 -5.69 -3.62
N THR A 321 5.13 -5.56 -4.93
CA THR A 321 5.63 -4.40 -5.66
C THR A 321 4.94 -3.14 -5.18
N THR A 322 5.75 -2.15 -4.78
CA THR A 322 5.26 -0.83 -4.37
C THR A 322 5.84 0.22 -5.30
N ILE A 323 5.05 1.19 -5.74
CA ILE A 323 5.54 2.39 -6.45
C ILE A 323 5.29 3.58 -5.53
N CYS A 324 6.33 4.34 -5.21
CA CYS A 324 6.20 5.55 -4.40
C CYS A 324 6.58 6.78 -5.21
N VAL A 325 5.64 7.70 -5.35
CA VAL A 325 5.77 8.93 -6.12
C VAL A 325 5.61 10.14 -5.22
N ASP A 326 6.64 10.98 -5.18
CA ASP A 326 6.61 12.24 -4.45
C ASP A 326 7.56 13.26 -5.11
N GLN A 327 7.30 14.55 -4.94
CA GLN A 327 8.17 15.61 -5.47
C GLN A 327 9.51 15.68 -4.70
N THR A 328 9.56 15.08 -3.51
CA THR A 328 10.72 15.01 -2.64
C THR A 328 11.19 13.57 -2.44
N GLU A 329 12.49 13.39 -2.24
CA GLU A 329 13.06 12.07 -1.94
C GLU A 329 12.69 11.58 -0.53
N PHE A 330 12.16 12.46 0.32
CA PHE A 330 11.89 12.17 1.73
C PHE A 330 10.97 10.96 1.93
N VAL A 331 9.82 10.94 1.26
CA VAL A 331 8.83 9.86 1.43
C VAL A 331 9.39 8.53 0.93
N VAL A 332 10.04 8.57 -0.23
CA VAL A 332 10.62 7.38 -0.87
C VAL A 332 11.72 6.78 0.02
N ASN A 333 12.63 7.61 0.53
CA ASN A 333 13.69 7.16 1.43
C ASN A 333 13.11 6.60 2.74
N LYS A 334 12.10 7.27 3.32
CA LYS A 334 11.46 6.80 4.56
C LYS A 334 10.76 5.45 4.42
N LEU A 335 10.16 5.17 3.27
CA LEU A 335 9.53 3.87 3.02
C LEU A 335 10.56 2.75 2.86
N ARG A 336 11.69 3.05 2.20
CA ARG A 336 12.80 2.10 2.06
C ARG A 336 13.44 1.78 3.41
N ASP A 337 13.68 2.80 4.25
CA ASP A 337 14.26 2.64 5.59
C ASP A 337 13.37 1.78 6.51
N ARG A 338 12.09 1.60 6.17
CA ARG A 338 11.12 0.75 6.89
C ARG A 338 10.98 -0.64 6.27
N GLY A 339 12.00 -1.13 5.58
CA GLY A 339 12.02 -2.48 5.04
C GLY A 339 11.24 -2.67 3.73
N THR A 340 10.73 -1.61 3.11
CA THR A 340 10.03 -1.71 1.80
C THR A 340 11.06 -1.71 0.67
N HIS A 341 11.97 -2.69 0.67
CA HIS A 341 13.07 -2.79 -0.29
C HIS A 341 12.62 -3.08 -1.74
N GLN A 342 11.34 -3.37 -1.94
CA GLN A 342 10.72 -3.64 -3.24
C GLN A 342 9.93 -2.43 -3.77
N ALA A 343 10.27 -1.23 -3.29
CA ALA A 343 9.66 0.02 -3.71
C ALA A 343 10.39 0.63 -4.91
N TYR A 344 9.67 0.88 -5.99
CA TYR A 344 10.09 1.74 -7.09
C TYR A 344 9.88 3.20 -6.67
N GLY A 345 10.97 3.90 -6.40
CA GLY A 345 10.96 5.32 -6.08
C GLY A 345 10.93 6.20 -7.33
N VAL A 346 9.94 7.09 -7.42
CA VAL A 346 9.78 8.04 -8.53
C VAL A 346 9.72 9.45 -7.94
N VAL A 347 10.78 10.24 -8.16
CA VAL A 347 10.84 11.61 -7.63
C VAL A 347 10.41 12.58 -8.70
N THR A 348 9.11 12.91 -8.75
CA THR A 348 8.53 13.79 -9.78
C THR A 348 7.19 14.38 -9.31
N ASN A 349 6.64 15.31 -10.10
CA ASN A 349 5.30 15.83 -9.88
C ASN A 349 4.23 14.75 -10.16
N ALA A 350 3.16 14.73 -9.36
CA ALA A 350 2.07 13.77 -9.53
C ALA A 350 1.42 13.84 -10.93
N GLN A 351 1.32 15.03 -11.53
CA GLN A 351 0.80 15.21 -12.89
C GLN A 351 1.60 14.42 -13.91
N ASP A 352 2.91 14.65 -13.95
CA ASP A 352 3.80 14.07 -14.94
C ASP A 352 3.83 12.55 -14.80
N PHE A 353 3.92 12.06 -13.57
CA PHE A 353 3.86 10.62 -13.31
C PHE A 353 2.56 10.00 -13.82
N MET A 354 1.41 10.56 -13.43
CA MET A 354 0.10 9.98 -13.75
C MET A 354 -0.15 9.98 -15.26
N HIS A 355 0.16 11.09 -15.93
CA HIS A 355 -0.03 11.23 -17.37
C HIS A 355 0.89 10.28 -18.16
N VAL A 356 2.18 10.24 -17.81
CA VAL A 356 3.15 9.36 -18.50
C VAL A 356 2.85 7.91 -18.20
N LEU A 357 2.56 7.54 -16.95
CA LEU A 357 2.20 6.16 -16.60
C LEU A 357 0.98 5.69 -17.39
N ARG A 358 -0.08 6.50 -17.44
CA ARG A 358 -1.29 6.18 -18.22
C ARG A 358 -0.95 5.91 -19.68
N PHE A 359 -0.17 6.78 -20.32
CA PHE A 359 0.26 6.59 -21.71
C PHE A 359 0.96 5.24 -21.93
N TYR A 360 1.87 4.85 -21.04
CA TYR A 360 2.56 3.57 -21.15
C TYR A 360 1.65 2.37 -20.86
N VAL A 361 0.69 2.51 -19.94
CA VAL A 361 -0.29 1.46 -19.62
C VAL A 361 -1.24 1.24 -20.80
N GLU A 362 -1.77 2.30 -21.41
CA GLU A 362 -2.61 2.21 -22.62
C GLU A 362 -1.88 1.48 -23.76
N ARG A 363 -0.59 1.81 -23.99
CA ARG A 363 0.23 1.13 -25.00
C ARG A 363 0.52 -0.31 -24.66
N TRP A 364 0.76 -0.60 -23.39
CA TRP A 364 0.95 -1.97 -22.93
C TRP A 364 -0.31 -2.80 -23.19
N GLU A 365 -1.50 -2.29 -22.86
CA GLU A 365 -2.77 -2.99 -23.12
C GLU A 365 -2.99 -3.23 -24.62
N GLN A 366 -2.72 -2.23 -25.46
CA GLN A 366 -2.80 -2.36 -26.93
C GLN A 366 -1.85 -3.43 -27.46
N ALA A 367 -0.63 -3.53 -26.92
CA ALA A 367 0.35 -4.54 -27.32
C ALA A 367 -0.04 -5.96 -26.86
N GLN A 368 -0.88 -6.10 -25.83
CA GLN A 368 -1.41 -7.39 -25.38
C GLN A 368 -2.71 -7.80 -26.09
N ALA A 369 -3.40 -6.87 -26.76
CA ALA A 369 -4.60 -7.19 -27.50
C ALA A 369 -4.25 -8.12 -28.67
N PRO A 370 -4.96 -9.25 -28.86
CA PRO A 370 -4.72 -10.10 -30.03
C PRO A 370 -4.92 -9.26 -31.28
N ALA A 371 -3.99 -9.37 -32.24
CA ALA A 371 -4.12 -8.67 -33.51
C ALA A 371 -5.49 -8.99 -34.11
N THR A 372 -6.37 -8.01 -34.14
CA THR A 372 -7.66 -8.15 -34.81
C THR A 372 -7.34 -8.56 -36.23
N VAL A 373 -7.68 -9.80 -36.59
CA VAL A 373 -7.59 -10.27 -37.97
C VAL A 373 -8.54 -9.38 -38.75
N LEU A 374 -8.01 -8.34 -39.38
CA LEU A 374 -8.68 -7.60 -40.43
C LEU A 374 -9.00 -8.62 -41.52
N ARG A 375 -10.26 -9.04 -41.57
CA ARG A 375 -10.85 -9.72 -42.72
C ARG A 375 -11.50 -8.69 -43.62
#